data_AF-A0A8C5QUZ2-F1
#
_entry.id   AF-A0A8C5QUZ2-F1
#
_cell.length_a   1.000
_cell.length_b   1.000
_cell.length_c   1.000
_cell.angle_alpha   90.00
_cell.angle_beta   90.00
_cell.angle_gamma   90.00
#
_symmetry.space_group_name_H-M   'P 1'
#
loop_
_entity.id
_entity.type
_entity.pdbx_description
1 polymer ?
#
loop_
_entity_poly.entity_id
_entity_poly.type
_entity_poly.pdbx_seq_one_letter_code
_entity_poly.pdbx_strand_id
1 'polypeptide(L)'
;QAGGWVTGRLVGGQAGGMLLCRLGCRRGPLWGGFRARTGLAAAGTRGLSRRNPFTRRQEEENSARNRSMLSYGAAAALGMLGMAYAAVPLYRMYCQATGLGGTAVAGHDSDQIEKMEPVRDRVLKIKFNADVHASLHWNFRPQQTEVYVVPGETALAFYKARNATDKPVIGISTYNVIPYEAGQYFNKIQCFCFEEQRLNPHEEVDMPVFFYIDPEFAEDPRMVNVDTVTLSYTFFEAKEGQSLPLPGYR
;
A
#
# COMPACT_ATOMS: atom_id res chain seq x y z
N GLN A 1 18.55 47.75 18.40
CA GLN A 1 18.46 46.33 18.81
C GLN A 1 19.16 45.54 17.71
N ALA A 2 20.50 45.43 17.74
CA ALA A 2 21.24 44.31 18.36
C ALA A 2 20.70 42.96 17.85
N GLY A 3 21.28 42.34 16.82
CA GLY A 3 22.51 41.52 16.89
C GLY A 3 22.09 40.05 17.06
N GLY A 4 22.66 39.02 16.44
CA GLY A 4 23.82 38.86 15.59
C GLY A 4 23.93 37.38 15.18
N TRP A 5 24.79 37.13 14.21
CA TRP A 5 25.35 35.84 13.83
C TRP A 5 25.91 35.06 15.03
N VAL A 6 25.87 33.72 15.04
CA VAL A 6 27.01 32.86 15.43
C VAL A 6 26.86 31.45 14.84
N THR A 7 27.94 31.05 14.19
CA THR A 7 28.36 29.73 13.69
C THR A 7 28.94 28.80 14.78
N GLY A 8 28.88 27.49 14.55
CA GLY A 8 29.81 26.48 15.10
C GLY A 8 29.27 25.71 16.31
N ARG A 9 29.69 24.48 16.62
CA ARG A 9 30.79 23.63 16.16
C ARG A 9 30.62 22.28 16.90
N LEU A 10 30.99 21.17 16.24
CA LEU A 10 31.43 19.83 16.74
C LEU A 10 30.98 19.32 18.12
N VAL A 11 30.60 18.04 18.18
CA VAL A 11 31.33 16.98 18.92
C VAL A 11 30.60 15.65 18.67
N GLY A 12 31.36 14.62 18.28
CA GLY A 12 30.85 13.25 18.10
C GLY A 12 30.85 12.43 19.38
N GLY A 13 30.39 11.18 19.27
CA GLY A 13 30.79 10.11 20.20
C GLY A 13 29.67 9.24 20.75
N GLN A 14 29.69 8.00 20.28
CA GLN A 14 29.41 6.75 21.01
C GLN A 14 27.96 6.34 21.37
N ALA A 15 27.64 5.17 20.79
CA ALA A 15 27.29 3.93 21.47
C ALA A 15 25.87 3.73 22.01
N GLY A 16 25.29 2.61 21.56
CA GLY A 16 24.63 1.67 22.46
C GLY A 16 23.17 1.40 22.17
N GLY A 17 22.87 0.11 21.99
CA GLY A 17 21.70 -0.47 22.66
C GLY A 17 20.54 -0.91 21.78
N MET A 18 20.69 -2.12 21.24
CA MET A 18 19.64 -3.16 21.23
C MET A 18 18.57 -2.96 22.32
N LEU A 19 17.30 -2.88 21.93
CA LEU A 19 16.19 -3.21 22.81
C LEU A 19 15.48 -4.46 22.29
N LEU A 20 15.76 -5.55 22.99
CA LEU A 20 15.05 -6.82 22.96
C LEU A 20 13.64 -6.67 23.52
N CYS A 21 12.70 -7.32 22.84
CA CYS A 21 11.30 -7.40 23.23
C CYS A 21 11.13 -8.32 24.46
N ARG A 22 10.38 -7.80 25.44
CA ARG A 22 9.88 -8.48 26.64
C ARG A 22 8.84 -9.54 26.28
N LEU A 23 8.75 -10.58 27.11
CA LEU A 23 7.56 -11.31 27.63
C LEU A 23 7.94 -12.79 27.78
N GLY A 24 7.79 -13.47 28.91
CA GLY A 24 7.27 -13.14 30.22
C GLY A 24 7.56 -14.36 31.12
N CYS A 25 7.95 -14.12 32.37
CA CYS A 25 8.24 -15.17 33.34
C CYS A 25 7.50 -14.84 34.64
N ARG A 26 6.63 -15.75 35.10
CA ARG A 26 6.00 -15.65 36.42
C ARG A 26 5.85 -17.05 37.02
N ARG A 27 6.59 -17.26 38.13
CA ARG A 27 6.33 -18.08 39.35
C ARG A 27 5.86 -19.52 39.14
N GLY A 28 6.42 -20.54 39.77
CA GLY A 28 7.20 -20.63 41.01
C GLY A 28 7.48 -22.12 41.35
N PRO A 29 8.04 -22.42 42.53
CA PRO A 29 9.04 -23.47 42.76
C PRO A 29 8.48 -24.73 43.43
N LEU A 30 9.26 -25.82 43.51
CA LEU A 30 9.35 -26.73 44.67
C LEU A 30 10.39 -27.85 44.45
N TRP A 31 11.24 -28.01 45.48
CA TRP A 31 12.01 -29.21 45.86
C TRP A 31 13.18 -29.62 44.97
N GLY A 32 14.33 -30.02 45.47
CA GLY A 32 14.75 -30.42 46.82
C GLY A 32 16.05 -31.20 46.59
N GLY A 33 17.10 -30.87 47.34
CA GLY A 33 18.48 -31.21 46.98
C GLY A 33 18.80 -32.70 47.05
N PHE A 34 19.94 -33.10 46.47
CA PHE A 34 20.73 -34.20 47.04
C PHE A 34 22.21 -34.09 46.64
N ARG A 35 23.01 -34.02 47.69
CA ARG A 35 24.44 -34.29 47.90
C ARG A 35 25.35 -34.68 46.73
N ALA A 36 26.52 -34.06 46.81
CA ALA A 36 27.82 -34.49 46.31
C ALA A 36 28.13 -35.99 46.49
N ARG A 37 28.82 -36.54 45.50
CA ARG A 37 29.77 -37.64 45.70
C ARG A 37 30.98 -37.46 44.77
N THR A 38 32.12 -37.25 45.40
CA THR A 38 33.45 -37.55 44.88
C THR A 38 33.55 -39.03 44.49
N GLY A 39 34.29 -39.33 43.43
CA GLY A 39 34.54 -40.70 42.99
C GLY A 39 35.72 -40.78 42.03
N LEU A 40 36.79 -41.39 42.53
CA LEU A 40 38.05 -41.69 41.86
C LEU A 40 37.90 -42.50 40.57
N ALA A 41 38.95 -42.41 39.76
CA ALA A 41 39.26 -43.20 38.58
C ALA A 41 39.09 -44.73 38.72
N ALA A 42 38.70 -45.38 37.62
CA ALA A 42 39.16 -46.71 37.26
C ALA A 42 39.05 -46.93 35.75
N ALA A 43 40.02 -47.65 35.21
CA ALA A 43 40.34 -47.82 33.80
C ALA A 43 39.67 -49.03 33.14
N GLY A 44 39.69 -49.03 31.79
CA GLY A 44 39.50 -50.20 30.91
C GLY A 44 38.09 -50.27 30.30
N THR A 45 37.88 -50.46 28.99
CA THR A 45 38.64 -51.27 28.04
C THR A 45 38.42 -50.82 26.58
N ARG A 46 39.54 -50.72 25.86
CA ARG A 46 39.80 -51.09 24.45
C ARG A 46 38.64 -51.02 23.43
N GLY A 47 38.74 -50.04 22.53
CA GLY A 47 38.23 -50.13 21.17
C GLY A 47 39.20 -49.46 20.20
N LEU A 48 40.23 -50.18 19.77
CA LEU A 48 41.08 -49.75 18.65
C LEU A 48 40.22 -49.74 17.39
N SER A 49 39.65 -48.59 17.05
CA SER A 49 39.06 -48.37 15.73
C SER A 49 40.19 -48.39 14.71
N ARG A 50 40.43 -49.58 14.13
CA ARG A 50 41.24 -49.76 12.92
C ARG A 50 40.57 -48.92 11.83
N ARG A 51 41.04 -47.69 11.61
CA ARG A 51 40.67 -46.89 10.44
C ARG A 51 41.26 -47.59 9.22
N ASN A 52 40.39 -48.17 8.39
CA ASN A 52 40.78 -48.89 7.18
C ASN A 52 41.49 -47.93 6.19
N PRO A 53 42.64 -48.30 5.62
CA PRO A 53 43.33 -47.45 4.63
C PRO A 53 42.56 -47.29 3.31
N PHE A 54 41.59 -48.16 3.05
CA PHE A 54 40.71 -48.09 1.88
C PHE A 54 39.74 -46.89 1.94
N THR A 55 39.26 -46.53 3.14
CA THR A 55 38.35 -45.39 3.30
C THR A 55 39.07 -44.05 3.13
N ARG A 56 40.38 -43.97 3.42
CA ARG A 56 41.17 -42.73 3.21
C ARG A 56 41.30 -42.32 1.75
N ARG A 57 41.58 -43.26 0.83
CA ARG A 57 41.62 -42.96 -0.62
C ARG A 57 40.24 -42.54 -1.15
N GLN A 58 39.19 -43.19 -0.65
CA GLN A 58 37.81 -42.90 -1.02
C GLN A 58 37.35 -41.54 -0.48
N GLU A 59 37.79 -41.15 0.72
CA GLU A 59 37.60 -39.82 1.30
C GLU A 59 38.39 -38.72 0.55
N GLU A 60 39.61 -39.00 0.09
CA GLU A 60 40.42 -38.06 -0.70
C GLU A 60 39.82 -37.79 -2.09
N GLU A 61 39.37 -38.82 -2.81
CA GLU A 61 38.72 -38.67 -4.12
C GLU A 61 37.35 -38.00 -4.00
N ASN A 62 36.56 -38.36 -2.98
CA ASN A 62 35.29 -37.68 -2.67
C ASN A 62 35.53 -36.24 -2.23
N SER A 63 36.58 -35.92 -1.47
CA SER A 63 36.91 -34.56 -1.05
C SER A 63 37.31 -33.68 -2.24
N ALA A 64 38.05 -34.22 -3.22
CA ALA A 64 38.40 -33.51 -4.44
C ALA A 64 37.16 -33.22 -5.33
N ARG A 65 36.26 -34.19 -5.50
CA ARG A 65 34.99 -34.01 -6.23
C ARG A 65 34.01 -33.09 -5.49
N ASN A 66 33.97 -33.19 -4.16
CA ASN A 66 33.11 -32.35 -3.34
C ASN A 66 33.64 -30.91 -3.32
N ARG A 67 34.96 -30.68 -3.38
CA ARG A 67 35.54 -29.33 -3.46
C ARG A 67 35.18 -28.62 -4.77
N SER A 68 35.19 -29.31 -5.91
CA SER A 68 34.73 -28.73 -7.17
C SER A 68 33.21 -28.50 -7.17
N MET A 69 32.43 -29.45 -6.66
CA MET A 69 30.98 -29.29 -6.54
C MET A 69 30.59 -28.14 -5.60
N LEU A 70 31.31 -27.96 -4.49
CA LEU A 70 31.16 -26.83 -3.58
C LEU A 70 31.52 -25.49 -4.24
N SER A 71 32.59 -25.43 -5.04
CA SER A 71 32.94 -24.19 -5.75
C SER A 71 31.91 -23.82 -6.82
N TYR A 72 31.39 -24.78 -7.58
CA TYR A 72 30.32 -24.52 -8.56
C TYR A 72 29.01 -24.15 -7.89
N GLY A 73 28.63 -24.83 -6.81
CA GLY A 73 27.44 -24.51 -6.02
C GLY A 73 27.51 -23.11 -5.40
N ALA A 74 28.65 -22.73 -4.84
CA ALA A 74 28.87 -21.39 -4.30
C ALA A 74 28.81 -20.30 -5.39
N ALA A 75 29.40 -20.55 -6.56
CA ALA A 75 29.34 -19.62 -7.69
C ALA A 75 27.88 -19.43 -8.19
N ALA A 76 27.11 -20.52 -8.30
CA ALA A 76 25.70 -20.45 -8.67
C ALA A 76 24.85 -19.69 -7.64
N ALA A 77 25.09 -19.92 -6.35
CA ALA A 77 24.39 -19.21 -5.27
C ALA A 77 24.69 -17.70 -5.28
N LEU A 78 25.94 -17.31 -5.46
CA LEU A 78 26.34 -15.90 -5.59
C LEU A 78 25.77 -15.27 -6.85
N GLY A 79 25.71 -16.00 -7.97
CA GLY A 79 25.08 -15.54 -9.21
C GLY A 79 23.58 -15.25 -9.04
N MET A 80 22.84 -16.17 -8.38
CA MET A 80 21.42 -15.97 -8.10
C MET A 80 21.17 -14.80 -7.15
N LEU A 81 21.98 -14.64 -6.11
CA LEU A 81 21.91 -13.49 -5.20
C LEU A 81 22.22 -12.16 -5.93
N GLY A 82 23.22 -12.16 -6.81
CA GLY A 82 23.58 -11.00 -7.62
C GLY A 82 22.45 -10.56 -8.56
N MET A 83 21.81 -11.52 -9.25
CA MET A 83 20.65 -11.21 -10.11
C MET A 83 19.46 -10.68 -9.31
N ALA A 84 19.15 -11.29 -8.16
CA ALA A 84 18.05 -10.83 -7.31
C ALA A 84 18.28 -9.39 -6.81
N TYR A 85 19.52 -9.03 -6.45
CA TYR A 85 19.87 -7.68 -6.03
C TYR A 85 19.84 -6.67 -7.19
N ALA A 86 20.26 -7.07 -8.39
CA ALA A 86 20.28 -6.22 -9.57
C ALA A 86 18.89 -6.00 -10.19
N ALA A 87 17.94 -6.92 -9.99
CA ALA A 87 16.60 -6.83 -10.57
C ALA A 87 15.83 -5.58 -10.11
N VAL A 88 15.95 -5.18 -8.85
CA VAL A 88 15.25 -4.02 -8.28
C VAL A 88 15.66 -2.69 -8.92
N PRO A 89 16.95 -2.29 -8.96
CA PRO A 89 17.36 -1.04 -9.61
C PRO A 89 17.15 -1.07 -11.12
N LEU A 90 17.32 -2.22 -11.79
CA LEU A 90 17.06 -2.36 -13.23
C LEU A 90 15.58 -2.15 -13.54
N TYR A 91 14.68 -2.70 -12.72
CA TYR A 91 13.24 -2.47 -12.83
C TYR A 91 12.89 -1.00 -12.61
N ARG A 92 13.49 -0.34 -11.61
CA ARG A 92 13.29 1.10 -11.38
C ARG A 92 13.71 1.95 -12.58
N MET A 93 14.88 1.67 -13.18
CA MET A 93 15.35 2.36 -14.39
C MET A 93 14.41 2.15 -15.58
N TYR A 94 13.92 0.91 -15.77
CA TYR A 94 12.94 0.61 -16.81
C TYR A 94 11.60 1.33 -16.57
N CYS A 95 11.11 1.33 -15.33
CA CYS A 95 9.88 2.03 -14.96
C CYS A 95 10.00 3.56 -15.10
N GLN A 96 11.17 4.13 -14.82
CA GLN A 96 11.44 5.57 -15.05
C GLN A 96 11.52 5.91 -16.54
N ALA A 97 12.08 5.03 -17.37
CA ALA A 97 12.20 5.26 -18.82
C ALA A 97 10.88 5.06 -19.57
N THR A 98 10.02 4.15 -19.10
CA THR A 98 8.75 3.79 -19.77
C THR A 98 7.50 4.40 -19.14
N GLY A 99 7.62 4.99 -17.94
CA GLY A 99 6.49 5.65 -17.25
C GLY A 99 5.41 4.71 -16.70
N LEU A 100 5.54 3.40 -16.88
CA LEU A 100 4.53 2.38 -16.53
C LEU A 100 4.41 2.06 -15.01
N GLY A 101 5.18 2.74 -14.15
CA GLY A 101 5.36 2.34 -12.75
C GLY A 101 4.80 3.26 -11.67
N GLY A 102 4.36 4.48 -11.99
CA GLY A 102 3.77 5.42 -11.01
C GLY A 102 4.65 5.79 -9.79
N THR A 103 5.88 5.27 -9.68
CA THR A 103 6.80 5.59 -8.58
C THR A 103 7.42 6.95 -8.84
N ALA A 104 6.90 7.94 -8.12
CA ALA A 104 7.41 9.30 -8.07
C ALA A 104 8.94 9.34 -8.03
N VAL A 105 9.52 10.12 -8.93
CA VAL A 105 10.86 10.66 -8.78
C VAL A 105 10.89 11.34 -7.42
N ALA A 106 11.74 10.88 -6.50
CA ALA A 106 11.98 11.57 -5.23
C ALA A 106 12.52 12.97 -5.56
N GLY A 107 11.61 13.94 -5.62
CA GLY A 107 11.85 15.24 -6.24
C GLY A 107 10.60 15.98 -6.73
N HIS A 108 9.42 15.35 -6.75
CA HIS A 108 8.15 16.04 -7.00
C HIS A 108 7.26 16.06 -5.76
N ASP A 109 7.77 16.66 -4.69
CA ASP A 109 6.96 17.17 -3.58
C ASP A 109 6.38 18.53 -4.00
N SER A 110 5.07 18.71 -3.75
CA SER A 110 4.29 19.97 -3.67
C SER A 110 4.21 20.96 -4.85
N ASP A 111 5.18 21.03 -5.76
CA ASP A 111 5.28 22.17 -6.70
C ASP A 111 4.48 22.00 -8.00
N GLN A 112 4.02 20.79 -8.32
CA GLN A 112 3.21 20.56 -9.54
C GLN A 112 1.76 21.03 -9.41
N ILE A 113 1.27 21.29 -8.19
CA ILE A 113 -0.07 21.84 -7.99
C ILE A 113 -0.11 23.35 -8.31
N GLU A 114 1.01 24.07 -8.16
CA GLU A 114 1.08 25.51 -8.47
C GLU A 114 1.30 25.82 -9.96
N LYS A 115 1.66 24.82 -10.78
CA LYS A 115 1.96 24.98 -12.21
C LYS A 115 0.96 24.30 -13.14
N MET A 116 -0.21 23.91 -12.65
CA MET A 116 -1.30 23.49 -13.53
C MET A 116 -1.89 24.75 -14.18
N GLU A 117 -1.39 25.09 -15.36
CA GLU A 117 -2.00 26.14 -16.18
C GLU A 117 -3.29 25.54 -16.79
N PRO A 118 -4.47 26.07 -16.47
CA PRO A 118 -5.72 25.50 -16.96
C PRO A 118 -5.76 25.62 -18.49
N VAL A 119 -5.93 24.48 -19.18
CA VAL A 119 -6.06 24.44 -20.64
C VAL A 119 -7.47 24.90 -20.99
N ARG A 120 -7.69 26.21 -20.99
CA ARG A 120 -8.99 26.88 -21.22
C ARG A 120 -9.66 26.51 -22.54
N ASP A 121 -8.90 25.95 -23.48
CA ASP A 121 -9.37 25.61 -24.81
C ASP A 121 -10.25 24.34 -24.86
N ARG A 122 -10.38 23.59 -23.75
CA ARG A 122 -11.15 22.35 -23.70
C ARG A 122 -12.17 22.33 -22.56
N VAL A 123 -13.43 22.61 -22.86
CA VAL A 123 -14.54 22.56 -21.89
C VAL A 123 -15.16 21.16 -21.86
N LEU A 124 -15.19 20.54 -20.68
CA LEU A 124 -15.77 19.22 -20.45
C LEU A 124 -17.13 19.33 -19.79
N LYS A 125 -18.10 18.54 -20.29
CA LYS A 125 -19.41 18.38 -19.66
C LYS A 125 -19.35 17.25 -18.65
N ILE A 126 -19.50 17.58 -17.37
CA ILE A 126 -19.59 16.61 -16.29
C ILE A 126 -21.05 16.38 -15.96
N LYS A 127 -21.52 15.15 -16.17
CA LYS A 127 -22.87 14.72 -15.83
C LYS A 127 -22.87 14.02 -14.48
N PHE A 128 -23.80 14.39 -13.62
CA PHE A 128 -23.96 13.78 -12.30
C PHE A 128 -25.18 12.87 -12.33
N ASN A 129 -24.93 11.59 -12.05
CA ASN A 129 -25.98 10.60 -11.88
C ASN A 129 -26.03 10.11 -10.43
N ALA A 130 -27.23 9.80 -9.96
CA ALA A 130 -27.52 9.40 -8.60
C ALA A 130 -28.53 8.26 -8.60
N ASP A 131 -28.08 7.09 -8.15
CA ASP A 131 -28.86 5.88 -8.05
C ASP A 131 -28.92 5.38 -6.61
N VAL A 132 -30.00 4.69 -6.25
CA VAL A 132 -30.16 4.01 -4.97
C VAL A 132 -30.52 2.55 -5.22
N HIS A 133 -29.91 1.64 -4.47
CA HIS A 133 -30.26 0.24 -4.53
C HIS A 133 -31.66 0.02 -3.94
N ALA A 134 -32.42 -0.94 -4.47
CA ALA A 134 -33.81 -1.20 -4.08
C ALA A 134 -34.01 -1.53 -2.58
N SER A 135 -32.96 -1.97 -1.88
CA SER A 135 -33.02 -2.19 -0.43
C SER A 135 -33.01 -0.89 0.38
N LEU A 136 -32.48 0.19 -0.19
CA LEU A 136 -32.30 1.48 0.49
C LEU A 136 -33.41 2.45 0.08
N HIS A 137 -34.26 2.81 1.03
CA HIS A 137 -35.39 3.70 0.82
C HIS A 137 -35.01 5.17 1.04
N TRP A 138 -33.95 5.60 0.37
CA TRP A 138 -33.50 6.99 0.39
C TRP A 138 -33.91 7.71 -0.90
N ASN A 139 -34.23 8.98 -0.78
CA ASN A 139 -34.33 9.87 -1.93
C ASN A 139 -32.96 10.54 -2.11
N PHE A 140 -32.20 10.05 -3.08
CA PHE A 140 -30.87 10.56 -3.41
C PHE A 140 -30.89 11.17 -4.81
N ARG A 141 -30.45 12.42 -4.91
CA ARG A 141 -30.49 13.19 -6.16
C ARG A 141 -29.39 14.23 -6.22
N PRO A 142 -28.81 14.50 -7.39
CA PRO A 142 -27.88 15.59 -7.54
C PRO A 142 -28.63 16.93 -7.43
N GLN A 143 -28.00 17.96 -6.87
CA GLN A 143 -28.52 19.33 -6.95
C GLN A 143 -28.37 19.89 -8.38
N GLN A 144 -27.30 19.49 -9.06
CA GLN A 144 -26.97 19.91 -10.42
C GLN A 144 -26.72 18.67 -11.28
N THR A 145 -27.45 18.52 -12.39
CA THR A 145 -27.33 17.35 -13.27
C THR A 145 -26.13 17.43 -14.19
N GLU A 146 -25.70 18.65 -14.55
CA GLU A 146 -24.51 18.88 -15.35
C GLU A 146 -23.76 20.15 -14.95
N VAL A 147 -22.43 20.12 -15.08
CA VAL A 147 -21.53 21.26 -14.94
C VAL A 147 -20.49 21.24 -16.04
N TYR A 148 -20.08 22.42 -16.48
CA TYR A 148 -19.00 22.60 -17.44
C TYR A 148 -17.74 22.99 -16.68
N VAL A 149 -16.66 22.22 -16.86
CA VAL A 149 -15.38 22.43 -16.19
C VAL A 149 -14.25 22.34 -17.20
N VAL A 150 -13.13 23.00 -16.91
CA VAL A 150 -11.91 22.92 -17.71
C VAL A 150 -10.89 21.99 -17.02
N PRO A 151 -10.10 21.19 -17.76
CA PRO A 151 -8.96 20.47 -17.20
C PRO A 151 -8.00 21.40 -16.45
N GLY A 152 -7.62 21.02 -15.23
CA GLY A 152 -6.84 21.84 -14.29
C GLY A 152 -7.70 22.72 -13.37
N GLU A 153 -9.00 22.84 -13.59
CA GLU A 153 -9.91 23.56 -12.71
C GLU A 153 -10.53 22.63 -11.66
N THR A 154 -10.61 23.11 -10.41
CA THR A 154 -11.31 22.42 -9.33
C THR A 154 -12.79 22.79 -9.33
N ALA A 155 -13.67 21.81 -9.20
CA ALA A 155 -15.11 22.00 -9.14
C ALA A 155 -15.76 21.36 -7.91
N LEU A 156 -16.87 21.95 -7.48
CA LEU A 156 -17.68 21.47 -6.37
C LEU A 156 -19.08 21.10 -6.87
N ALA A 157 -19.55 19.92 -6.51
CA ALA A 157 -20.91 19.47 -6.79
C ALA A 157 -21.61 19.04 -5.50
N PHE A 158 -22.91 19.31 -5.40
CA PHE A 158 -23.71 18.93 -4.24
C PHE A 158 -24.70 17.83 -4.61
N TYR A 159 -24.77 16.81 -3.76
CA TYR A 159 -25.83 15.83 -3.77
C TYR A 159 -26.70 15.98 -2.54
N LYS A 160 -27.98 15.63 -2.67
CA LYS A 160 -28.94 15.67 -1.58
C LYS A 160 -29.45 14.27 -1.30
N ALA A 161 -29.33 13.83 -0.06
CA ALA A 161 -29.86 12.57 0.42
C ALA A 161 -30.90 12.82 1.51
N ARG A 162 -32.05 12.17 1.40
CA ARG A 162 -33.10 12.18 2.41
C ARG A 162 -33.54 10.77 2.76
N ASN A 163 -33.57 10.46 4.05
CA ASN A 163 -34.16 9.23 4.54
C ASN A 163 -35.68 9.38 4.62
N ALA A 164 -36.43 8.61 3.84
CA ALA A 164 -37.90 8.65 3.83
C ALA A 164 -38.55 7.73 4.88
N THR A 165 -37.75 6.99 5.65
CA THR A 165 -38.23 5.98 6.62
C THR A 165 -38.28 6.52 8.05
N ASP A 166 -39.04 5.85 8.91
CA ASP A 166 -39.18 6.19 10.33
C ASP A 166 -38.06 5.62 11.22
N LYS A 167 -37.05 4.98 10.63
CA LYS A 167 -35.91 4.39 11.34
C LYS A 167 -34.59 4.99 10.84
N PRO A 168 -33.55 5.07 11.69
CA PRO A 168 -32.22 5.40 11.22
C PRO A 168 -31.73 4.32 10.26
N VAL A 169 -31.15 4.73 9.15
CA VAL A 169 -30.58 3.82 8.13
C VAL A 169 -29.14 4.22 7.89
N ILE A 170 -28.28 3.22 7.72
CA ILE A 170 -26.87 3.41 7.39
C ILE A 170 -26.69 3.01 5.93
N GLY A 171 -26.08 3.88 5.14
CA GLY A 171 -25.79 3.66 3.74
C GLY A 171 -24.31 3.81 3.45
N ILE A 172 -23.82 3.02 2.51
CA ILE A 172 -22.51 3.20 1.89
C ILE A 172 -22.72 3.47 0.41
N SER A 173 -21.95 4.38 -0.18
CA SER A 173 -22.03 4.65 -1.62
C SER A 173 -20.82 4.11 -2.35
N THR A 174 -20.99 3.70 -3.60
CA THR A 174 -19.88 3.49 -4.52
C THR A 174 -20.04 4.45 -5.70
N TYR A 175 -18.94 4.69 -6.43
CA TYR A 175 -18.95 5.57 -7.58
C TYR A 175 -18.32 4.92 -8.79
N ASN A 176 -18.74 5.39 -9.96
CA ASN A 176 -18.17 5.02 -11.25
C ASN A 176 -18.01 6.28 -12.12
N VAL A 177 -16.96 6.31 -12.92
CA VAL A 177 -16.67 7.36 -13.90
C VAL A 177 -16.72 6.75 -15.30
N ILE A 178 -17.54 7.33 -16.16
CA ILE A 178 -17.74 6.87 -17.54
C ILE A 178 -17.44 8.04 -18.50
N PRO A 179 -16.64 7.84 -19.56
CA PRO A 179 -15.96 6.60 -19.95
C PRO A 179 -14.79 6.24 -19.03
N TYR A 180 -14.44 4.95 -18.95
CA TYR A 180 -13.45 4.43 -18.00
C TYR A 180 -12.06 5.01 -18.22
N GLU A 181 -11.73 5.32 -19.47
CA GLU A 181 -10.45 5.91 -19.86
C GLU A 181 -10.28 7.33 -19.30
N ALA A 182 -11.39 8.06 -19.11
CA ALA A 182 -11.37 9.37 -18.45
C ALA A 182 -11.21 9.26 -16.92
N GLY A 183 -11.52 8.09 -16.35
CA GLY A 183 -11.45 7.85 -14.92
C GLY A 183 -10.05 8.02 -14.32
N GLN A 184 -8.99 7.78 -15.10
CA GLN A 184 -7.61 7.93 -14.62
C GLN A 184 -7.21 9.41 -14.40
N TYR A 185 -7.85 10.33 -15.11
CA TYR A 185 -7.62 11.78 -14.98
C TYR A 185 -8.59 12.44 -14.01
N PHE A 186 -9.61 11.70 -13.56
CA PHE A 186 -10.64 12.20 -12.66
C PHE A 186 -10.22 12.00 -11.21
N ASN A 187 -9.73 13.06 -10.58
CA ASN A 187 -9.23 13.00 -9.22
C ASN A 187 -10.30 13.51 -8.24
N LYS A 188 -10.89 12.59 -7.48
CA LYS A 188 -11.85 12.92 -6.42
C LYS A 188 -11.11 13.17 -5.10
N ILE A 189 -11.04 14.43 -4.67
CA ILE A 189 -10.31 14.82 -3.47
C ILE A 189 -11.10 14.50 -2.18
N GLN A 190 -12.43 14.65 -2.19
CA GLN A 190 -13.27 14.41 -1.01
C GLN A 190 -14.51 13.58 -1.36
N CYS A 191 -14.70 12.44 -0.69
CA CYS A 191 -15.60 11.35 -1.09
C CYS A 191 -16.29 10.69 0.10
N PHE A 192 -17.62 10.86 0.21
CA PHE A 192 -18.49 10.04 1.08
C PHE A 192 -18.54 8.55 0.69
N CYS A 193 -17.85 8.17 -0.38
CA CYS A 193 -17.99 6.89 -1.06
C CYS A 193 -17.33 5.73 -0.34
N PHE A 194 -16.78 5.95 0.85
CA PHE A 194 -16.23 4.87 1.68
C PHE A 194 -16.56 5.04 3.16
N GLU A 195 -17.38 6.03 3.48
CA GLU A 195 -17.81 6.29 4.85
C GLU A 195 -19.27 5.90 5.00
N GLU A 196 -19.55 5.16 6.07
CA GLU A 196 -20.91 4.83 6.46
C GLU A 196 -21.66 6.12 6.84
N GLN A 197 -22.62 6.50 5.99
CA GLN A 197 -23.49 7.64 6.26
C GLN A 197 -24.71 7.15 7.02
N ARG A 198 -24.90 7.67 8.24
CA ARG A 198 -26.09 7.41 9.04
C ARG A 198 -27.04 8.60 8.91
N LEU A 199 -28.24 8.33 8.41
CA LEU A 199 -29.34 9.31 8.33
C LEU A 199 -30.46 8.94 9.28
N ASN A 200 -30.84 9.86 10.16
CA ASN A 200 -31.98 9.70 11.05
C ASN A 200 -33.30 9.72 10.27
N PRO A 201 -34.42 9.33 10.91
CA PRO A 201 -35.72 9.39 10.28
C PRO A 201 -36.03 10.79 9.75
N HIS A 202 -36.47 10.87 8.49
CA HIS A 202 -36.84 12.13 7.81
C HIS A 202 -35.73 13.18 7.70
N GLU A 203 -34.49 12.83 8.02
CA GLU A 203 -33.34 13.72 7.91
C GLU A 203 -32.94 13.91 6.44
N GLU A 204 -32.60 15.14 6.08
CA GLU A 204 -32.08 15.53 4.77
C GLU A 204 -30.71 16.19 4.96
N VAL A 205 -29.70 15.72 4.22
CA VAL A 205 -28.34 16.24 4.28
C VAL A 205 -27.81 16.54 2.88
N ASP A 206 -27.03 17.62 2.78
CA ASP A 206 -26.30 17.99 1.58
C ASP A 206 -24.87 17.45 1.66
N MET A 207 -24.49 16.70 0.64
CA MET A 207 -23.22 15.98 0.51
C MET A 207 -22.36 16.65 -0.58
N PRO A 208 -21.39 17.51 -0.21
CA PRO A 208 -20.44 18.11 -1.14
C PRO A 208 -19.40 17.12 -1.70
N VAL A 209 -19.24 17.11 -3.01
CA VAL A 209 -18.22 16.36 -3.74
C VAL A 209 -17.26 17.33 -4.40
N PHE A 210 -16.01 17.34 -3.93
CA PHE A 210 -14.93 18.14 -4.50
C PHE A 210 -14.04 17.28 -5.40
N PHE A 211 -13.85 17.74 -6.64
CA PHE A 211 -13.10 17.02 -7.66
C PHE A 211 -12.38 18.00 -8.61
N TYR A 212 -11.39 17.49 -9.32
CA TYR A 212 -10.75 18.17 -10.44
C TYR A 212 -10.40 17.16 -11.53
N ILE A 213 -10.13 17.68 -12.72
CA ILE A 213 -9.68 16.88 -13.85
C ILE A 213 -8.24 17.27 -14.13
N ASP A 214 -7.36 16.28 -14.24
CA ASP A 214 -5.96 16.50 -14.53
C ASP A 214 -5.79 17.17 -15.92
N PRO A 215 -4.97 18.24 -16.06
CA PRO A 215 -4.67 18.84 -17.36
C PRO A 215 -4.09 17.87 -18.39
N GLU A 216 -3.44 16.76 -17.98
CA GLU A 216 -2.96 15.71 -18.88
C GLU A 216 -4.09 15.09 -19.73
N PHE A 217 -5.35 15.21 -19.30
CA PHE A 217 -6.53 14.82 -20.09
C PHE A 217 -6.59 15.52 -21.46
N ALA A 218 -6.11 16.77 -21.55
CA ALA A 218 -6.11 17.51 -22.80
C ALA A 218 -4.99 17.07 -23.75
N GLU A 219 -3.92 16.48 -23.22
CA GLU A 219 -2.74 16.08 -23.99
C GLU A 219 -2.86 14.64 -24.55
N ASP A 220 -3.65 13.77 -23.92
CA ASP A 220 -3.83 12.38 -24.38
C ASP A 220 -4.64 12.30 -25.69
N PRO A 221 -4.06 11.76 -26.79
CA PRO A 221 -4.77 11.52 -28.05
C PRO A 221 -6.01 10.65 -27.92
N ARG A 222 -6.06 9.74 -26.94
CA ARG A 222 -7.22 8.87 -26.69
C ARG A 222 -8.41 9.65 -26.14
N MET A 223 -8.16 10.77 -25.46
CA MET A 223 -9.20 11.58 -24.84
C MET A 223 -9.79 12.60 -25.79
N VAL A 224 -9.25 12.82 -27.00
CA VAL A 224 -9.67 13.87 -27.95
C VAL A 224 -11.17 13.87 -28.26
N ASN A 225 -11.81 12.69 -28.29
CA ASN A 225 -13.25 12.57 -28.59
C ASN A 225 -14.13 12.46 -27.33
N VAL A 226 -13.55 12.62 -26.13
CA VAL A 226 -14.26 12.53 -24.85
C VAL A 226 -14.52 13.93 -24.33
N ASP A 227 -15.71 14.45 -24.60
CA ASP A 227 -16.14 15.77 -24.11
C ASP A 227 -17.15 15.67 -22.97
N THR A 228 -17.70 14.48 -22.71
CA THR A 228 -18.67 14.23 -21.66
C THR A 228 -18.16 13.13 -20.73
N VAL A 229 -18.08 13.45 -19.43
CA VAL A 229 -17.74 12.50 -18.37
C VAL A 229 -18.94 12.40 -17.44
N THR A 230 -19.37 11.19 -17.12
CA THR A 230 -20.49 10.94 -16.21
C THR A 230 -19.95 10.37 -14.91
N LEU A 231 -20.23 11.07 -13.82
CA LEU A 231 -19.97 10.64 -12.46
C LEU A 231 -21.26 10.05 -11.87
N SER A 232 -21.30 8.72 -11.78
CA SER A 232 -22.46 7.98 -11.26
C SER A 232 -22.20 7.53 -9.83
N TYR A 233 -23.07 7.91 -8.92
CA TYR A 233 -23.11 7.42 -7.54
C TYR A 233 -24.22 6.40 -7.35
N THR A 234 -23.93 5.32 -6.63
CA THR A 234 -24.95 4.35 -6.22
C THR A 234 -24.86 4.08 -4.73
N PHE A 235 -25.96 4.28 -4.00
CA PHE A 235 -26.03 3.97 -2.57
C PHE A 235 -26.58 2.57 -2.30
N PHE A 236 -25.97 1.90 -1.32
CA PHE A 236 -26.34 0.59 -0.81
C PHE A 236 -26.63 0.68 0.69
N GLU A 237 -27.57 -0.13 1.17
CA GLU A 237 -27.84 -0.24 2.61
C GLU A 237 -26.71 -1.04 3.28
N ALA A 238 -26.02 -0.44 4.24
CA ALA A 238 -25.04 -1.11 5.06
C ALA A 238 -25.78 -1.86 6.19
N LYS A 239 -26.11 -3.14 5.95
CA LYS A 239 -26.68 -4.00 6.99
C LYS A 239 -25.57 -4.52 7.90
N GLU A 240 -25.72 -4.34 9.21
CA GLU A 240 -24.88 -5.04 10.19
C GLU A 240 -24.98 -6.55 9.95
N GLY A 241 -23.89 -7.18 9.50
CA GLY A 241 -23.80 -8.63 9.27
C GLY A 241 -23.64 -9.09 7.82
N GLN A 242 -23.60 -8.20 6.82
CA GLN A 242 -23.15 -8.58 5.48
C GLN A 242 -21.64 -8.33 5.33
N SER A 243 -20.84 -9.36 5.61
CA SER A 243 -19.44 -9.38 5.20
C SER A 243 -19.38 -9.37 3.68
N LEU A 244 -19.03 -8.23 3.08
CA LEU A 244 -18.68 -8.19 1.67
C LEU A 244 -17.41 -9.04 1.51
N PRO A 245 -17.40 -10.10 0.68
CA PRO A 245 -16.16 -10.77 0.36
C PRO A 245 -15.31 -9.76 -0.40
N LEU A 246 -14.30 -9.20 0.28
CA LEU A 246 -13.26 -8.45 -0.40
C LEU A 246 -12.67 -9.38 -1.47
N PRO A 247 -12.48 -8.93 -2.72
CA PRO A 247 -11.73 -9.71 -3.70
C PRO A 247 -10.31 -9.88 -3.17
N GLY A 248 -10.07 -11.01 -2.49
CA GLY A 248 -8.76 -11.40 -2.03
C GLY A 248 -7.91 -11.69 -3.25
N TYR A 249 -6.92 -10.84 -3.50
CA TYR A 249 -5.80 -11.21 -4.34
C TYR A 249 -5.03 -12.30 -3.60
N ARG A 250 -5.24 -13.56 -4.00
CA ARG A 250 -4.38 -14.69 -3.63
C ARG A 250 -3.24 -14.81 -4.63
#